data_AF-A0A9D1ESQ0-F1
#
_entry.id   AF-A0A9D1ESQ0-F1
#
_cell.length_a   1.000
_cell.length_b   1.000
_cell.length_c   1.000
_cell.angle_alpha   90.00
_cell.angle_beta   90.00
_cell.angle_gamma   90.00
#
_symmetry.space_group_name_H-M   'P 1'
#
loop_
_entity.id
_entity.type
_entity.pdbx_description
1 polymer ?
#
loop_
_entity_poly.entity_id
_entity_poly.type
_entity_poly.pdbx_seq_one_letter_code
_entity_poly.pdbx_strand_id
1 'polypeptide(L)'
;MTVTSLNLGTIRIHHTYIKEFLRFLEDCGKVITDIDRNSMEEYLKSLSMRRITAQSYNNKLQVISTFLHYLQVTDYIGEFSNPIPLYYKKSYPGVNEIDNLDQKLDLLIAHLGEFPEKLRIMSLILLTTGIKKDQLFLLRNADFYYKDENSWMKVPDTTRSIPIPDILH
;
A
#
# COMPACT_ATOMS: atom_id res chain seq x y z
N MET A 1 -24.48 -0.53 10.17
CA MET A 1 -23.30 0.25 10.55
C MET A 1 -22.08 -0.44 10.00
N THR A 2 -21.50 0.07 8.91
CA THR A 2 -20.39 -0.58 8.21
C THR A 2 -19.07 -0.39 8.96
N VAL A 3 -18.56 -1.53 9.41
CA VAL A 3 -17.24 -1.83 9.94
C VAL A 3 -16.15 -1.18 9.07
N THR A 4 -15.41 -0.23 9.64
CA THR A 4 -14.15 0.42 9.18
C THR A 4 -14.00 0.72 7.68
N SER A 5 -13.85 2.00 7.31
CA SER A 5 -13.54 2.51 5.95
C SER A 5 -12.18 2.08 5.36
N LEU A 6 -11.48 1.14 6.01
CA LEU A 6 -10.15 0.69 5.62
C LEU A 6 -10.22 -0.65 4.89
N ASN A 7 -9.43 -0.79 3.82
CA ASN A 7 -9.31 -2.09 3.15
C ASN A 7 -8.55 -3.10 4.03
N LEU A 8 -8.79 -4.39 3.79
CA LEU A 8 -8.20 -5.49 4.57
C LEU A 8 -6.65 -5.49 4.55
N GLY A 9 -6.06 -5.05 3.44
CA GLY A 9 -4.60 -4.90 3.32
C GLY A 9 -4.04 -3.89 4.31
N THR A 10 -4.68 -2.73 4.42
CA THR A 10 -4.32 -1.68 5.38
C THR A 10 -4.49 -2.18 6.82
N ILE A 11 -5.57 -2.91 7.13
CA ILE A 11 -5.78 -3.51 8.45
C ILE A 11 -4.63 -4.46 8.80
N ARG A 12 -4.23 -5.33 7.86
CA ARG A 12 -3.11 -6.26 8.06
C ARG A 12 -1.78 -5.52 8.31
N ILE A 13 -1.52 -4.45 7.58
CA ILE A 13 -0.31 -3.62 7.77
C ILE A 13 -0.33 -2.98 9.16
N HIS A 14 -1.45 -2.36 9.56
CA HIS A 14 -1.57 -1.72 10.87
C HIS A 14 -1.36 -2.74 12.00
N HIS A 15 -2.01 -3.89 11.92
CA HIS A 15 -1.86 -4.97 12.88
C HIS A 15 -0.41 -5.47 12.98
N THR A 16 0.30 -5.57 11.86
CA THR A 16 1.71 -5.95 11.83
C THR A 16 2.58 -4.93 12.56
N TYR A 17 2.35 -3.62 12.32
CA TYR A 17 3.10 -2.56 12.99
C TYR A 17 2.87 -2.53 14.50
N ILE A 18 1.62 -2.70 14.92
CA ILE A 18 1.26 -2.77 16.35
C ILE A 18 1.93 -3.99 16.99
N LYS A 19 1.89 -5.16 16.35
CA LYS A 19 2.57 -6.37 16.85
C LYS A 19 4.08 -6.19 17.00
N GLU A 20 4.73 -5.58 16.02
CA GLU A 20 6.17 -5.28 16.11
C GLU A 20 6.49 -4.35 17.27
N PHE A 21 5.63 -3.36 17.53
CA PHE A 21 5.79 -2.45 18.65
C PHE A 21 5.59 -3.14 20.01
N LEU A 22 4.55 -3.96 20.16
CA LEU A 22 4.34 -4.74 21.38
C LEU A 22 5.51 -5.68 21.66
N ARG A 23 6.04 -6.34 20.62
CA ARG A 23 7.24 -7.17 20.73
C ARG A 23 8.47 -6.37 21.17
N PHE A 24 8.63 -5.14 20.67
CA PHE A 24 9.70 -4.27 21.14
C PHE A 24 9.57 -3.96 22.65
N LEU A 25 8.35 -3.71 23.15
CA LEU A 25 8.13 -3.50 24.58
C LEU A 25 8.49 -4.75 25.39
N GLU A 26 8.06 -5.93 24.94
CA GLU A 26 8.39 -7.22 25.56
C GLU A 26 9.91 -7.45 25.61
N ASP A 27 10.63 -7.19 24.51
CA ASP A 27 12.09 -7.33 24.43
C ASP A 27 12.82 -6.36 25.40
N CYS A 28 12.22 -5.21 25.69
CA CYS A 28 12.70 -4.24 26.69
C CYS A 28 12.23 -4.54 28.12
N GLY A 29 11.44 -5.59 28.34
CA GLY A 29 10.84 -5.91 29.65
C GLY A 29 9.78 -4.93 30.12
N LYS A 30 9.13 -4.21 29.18
CA LYS A 30 8.12 -3.19 29.44
C LYS A 30 6.72 -3.71 29.13
N VAL A 31 5.74 -3.22 29.89
CA VAL A 31 4.32 -3.52 29.69
C VAL A 31 3.64 -2.32 29.05
N ILE A 32 2.66 -2.56 28.15
CA ILE A 32 1.95 -1.50 27.44
C ILE A 32 1.20 -0.53 28.38
N THR A 33 0.75 -1.02 29.54
CA THR A 33 0.01 -0.22 30.55
C THR A 33 0.85 0.85 31.20
N ASP A 34 2.16 0.62 31.33
CA ASP A 34 3.11 1.48 32.04
C ASP A 34 3.95 2.32 31.06
N ILE A 35 3.45 2.49 29.84
CA ILE A 35 4.19 3.20 28.81
C ILE A 35 4.24 4.69 29.11
N ASP A 36 5.42 5.26 28.97
CA ASP A 36 5.72 6.66 29.22
C ASP A 36 6.48 7.28 28.04
N ARG A 37 6.84 8.56 28.19
CA ARG A 37 7.63 9.28 27.20
C ARG A 37 8.98 8.61 26.92
N ASN A 38 9.66 8.10 27.95
CA ASN A 38 10.99 7.48 27.80
C ASN A 38 10.91 6.20 26.96
N SER A 39 9.89 5.38 27.20
CA SER A 39 9.63 4.17 26.43
C SER A 39 9.37 4.46 24.95
N MET A 40 8.68 5.57 24.66
CA MET A 40 8.50 6.03 23.29
C MET A 40 9.79 6.56 22.66
N GLU A 41 10.63 7.27 23.40
CA GLU A 41 11.93 7.75 22.91
C GLU A 41 12.88 6.57 22.58
N GLU A 42 12.89 5.53 23.42
CA GLU A 42 13.62 4.29 23.14
C GLU A 42 13.09 3.59 21.88
N TYR A 43 11.77 3.51 21.71
CA TYR A 43 11.17 2.95 20.49
C TYR A 43 11.58 3.73 19.24
N LEU A 44 11.50 5.06 19.28
CA LEU A 44 11.92 5.94 18.19
C LEU A 44 13.41 5.75 17.86
N LYS A 45 14.25 5.62 18.89
CA LYS A 45 15.68 5.31 18.73
C LYS A 45 15.87 3.96 18.05
N SER A 46 15.16 2.91 18.46
CA SER A 46 15.22 1.59 17.83
C SER A 46 14.79 1.62 16.37
N LEU A 47 13.74 2.37 16.03
CA LEU A 47 13.26 2.53 14.66
C LEU A 47 14.25 3.30 13.78
N SER A 48 14.94 4.30 14.34
CA SER A 48 15.92 5.07 13.59
C SER A 48 17.17 4.27 13.21
N MET A 49 17.53 3.24 13.99
CA MET A 49 18.59 2.29 13.66
C MET A 49 18.21 1.31 12.54
N ARG A 50 16.92 1.14 12.25
CA ARG A 50 16.46 0.27 11.16
C ARG A 50 16.66 0.95 9.81
N ARG A 51 17.17 0.20 8.83
CA ARG A 51 17.25 0.64 7.43
C ARG A 51 15.86 0.60 6.78
N ILE A 52 15.03 1.59 7.06
CA ILE A 52 13.70 1.76 6.44
C ILE A 52 13.58 3.13 5.77
N THR A 53 12.72 3.22 4.74
CA THR A 53 12.45 4.48 4.04
C THR A 53 11.75 5.48 4.95
N ALA A 54 11.90 6.78 4.67
CA ALA A 54 11.23 7.84 5.43
C ALA A 54 9.69 7.67 5.43
N GLN A 55 9.11 7.27 4.29
CA GLN A 55 7.67 7.01 4.19
C GLN A 55 7.23 5.82 5.07
N SER A 56 7.97 4.71 5.03
CA SER A 56 7.68 3.54 5.88
C SER A 56 7.81 3.86 7.37
N TYR A 57 8.83 4.64 7.73
CA TYR A 57 9.03 5.15 9.08
C TYR A 57 7.84 5.99 9.55
N ASN A 58 7.42 6.98 8.75
CA ASN A 58 6.29 7.85 9.07
C ASN A 58 4.97 7.07 9.19
N ASN A 59 4.71 6.12 8.29
CA ASN A 59 3.51 5.28 8.33
C ASN A 59 3.47 4.44 9.62
N LYS A 60 4.60 3.85 10.03
CA LYS A 60 4.70 3.13 11.32
C LYS A 60 4.36 4.06 12.48
N LEU A 61 4.98 5.24 12.53
CA LEU A 61 4.73 6.22 13.60
C LEU A 61 3.27 6.67 13.68
N GLN A 62 2.63 6.91 12.53
CA GLN A 62 1.22 7.30 12.48
C GLN A 62 0.33 6.20 13.09
N VAL A 63 0.53 4.94 12.70
CA VAL A 63 -0.25 3.80 13.23
C VAL A 63 -0.06 3.66 14.73
N ILE A 64 1.19 3.74 15.23
CA ILE A 64 1.47 3.64 16.67
C ILE A 64 0.87 4.83 17.42
N SER A 65 0.95 6.05 16.88
CA SER A 65 0.33 7.23 17.47
C SER A 65 -1.18 7.07 17.61
N THR A 66 -1.86 6.55 16.57
CA THR A 66 -3.30 6.29 16.62
C THR A 66 -3.65 5.19 17.62
N PHE A 67 -2.82 4.14 17.71
CA PHE A 67 -3.01 3.05 18.66
C PHE A 67 -2.87 3.53 20.11
N LEU A 68 -1.84 4.32 20.42
CA LEU A 68 -1.63 4.89 21.76
C LEU A 68 -2.77 5.84 22.14
N HIS A 69 -3.19 6.70 21.22
CA HIS A 69 -4.34 7.58 21.45
C HIS A 69 -5.62 6.78 21.72
N TYR A 70 -5.85 5.69 20.98
CA TYR A 70 -6.99 4.80 21.25
C TYR A 70 -6.93 4.24 22.68
N LEU A 71 -5.77 3.73 23.12
CA LEU A 71 -5.59 3.21 24.46
C LEU A 71 -5.77 4.26 25.56
N GLN A 72 -5.35 5.51 25.31
CA GLN A 72 -5.55 6.64 26.24
C GLN A 72 -7.03 6.97 26.40
N VAL A 73 -7.76 7.12 25.27
CA VAL A 73 -9.20 7.45 25.30
C VAL A 73 -10.05 6.32 25.90
N THR A 74 -9.53 5.09 25.93
CA THR A 74 -10.20 3.92 26.51
C THR A 74 -9.68 3.57 27.92
N ASP A 75 -8.90 4.47 28.54
CA ASP A 75 -8.36 4.35 29.91
C ASP A 75 -7.50 3.08 30.16
N TYR A 76 -6.92 2.49 29.11
CA TYR A 76 -5.98 1.36 29.26
C TYR A 76 -4.56 1.79 29.61
N ILE A 77 -4.18 3.02 29.28
CA ILE A 77 -2.85 3.60 29.58
C ILE A 77 -3.01 5.01 30.13
N GLY A 78 -2.06 5.44 30.95
CA GLY A 78 -2.04 6.81 31.46
C GLY A 78 -1.91 7.88 30.39
N GLU A 79 -2.36 9.09 30.69
CA GLU A 79 -2.20 10.24 29.80
C GLU A 79 -0.72 10.66 29.77
N PHE A 80 -0.15 10.78 28.57
CA PHE A 80 1.19 11.32 28.37
C PHE A 80 1.29 12.04 27.03
N SER A 81 2.18 13.03 26.96
CA SER A 81 2.45 13.76 25.72
C SER A 81 3.20 12.86 24.75
N ASN A 82 2.51 12.43 23.68
CA ASN A 82 3.09 11.58 22.66
C ASN A 82 4.15 12.35 21.86
N PRO A 83 5.43 11.94 21.90
CA PRO A 83 6.50 12.66 21.20
C PRO A 83 6.48 12.46 19.68
N ILE A 84 5.77 11.44 19.18
CA ILE A 84 5.78 11.02 17.76
C ILE A 84 5.69 12.18 16.74
N PRO A 85 4.80 13.17 16.89
CA PRO A 85 4.65 14.24 15.90
C PRO A 85 5.95 15.02 15.62
N LEU A 86 6.87 15.07 16.58
CA LEU A 86 8.15 15.77 16.46
C LEU A 86 9.21 14.96 15.67
N TYR A 87 8.94 13.69 15.38
CA TYR A 87 9.93 12.76 14.80
C TYR A 87 9.60 12.37 13.35
N TYR A 88 8.57 12.96 12.74
CA TYR A 88 8.29 12.71 11.32
C TYR A 88 9.48 13.13 10.45
N LYS A 89 9.91 12.22 9.57
CA LYS A 89 10.97 12.49 8.60
C LYS A 89 10.38 13.18 7.38
N LYS A 90 11.11 14.10 6.76
CA LYS A 90 10.73 14.59 5.42
C LYS A 90 10.77 13.41 4.45
N SER A 91 9.62 13.04 3.90
CA SER A 91 9.51 12.03 2.86
C SER A 91 9.07 12.68 1.56
N TYR A 92 9.88 12.55 0.53
CA TYR A 92 9.48 12.88 -0.83
C TYR A 92 8.90 11.61 -1.47
N PRO A 93 7.88 11.72 -2.33
CA PRO A 93 7.46 10.58 -3.13
C PRO A 93 8.70 10.08 -3.89
N GLY A 94 9.14 8.87 -3.57
CA GLY A 94 10.17 8.23 -4.37
C GLY A 94 9.62 8.08 -5.77
N VAL A 95 10.26 8.69 -6.76
CA VAL A 95 9.97 8.36 -8.14
C VAL A 95 10.42 6.91 -8.29
N ASN A 96 9.46 5.99 -8.47
CA ASN A 96 9.77 4.61 -8.82
C ASN A 96 10.25 4.61 -10.28
N GLU A 97 11.42 5.19 -10.53
CA GLU A 97 12.05 5.12 -11.84
C GLU A 97 12.46 3.66 -12.05
N ILE A 98 11.92 3.07 -13.11
CA ILE A 98 12.39 1.77 -13.58
C ILE A 98 13.55 2.10 -14.50
N ASP A 99 14.78 1.85 -14.04
CA ASP A 99 15.97 2.01 -14.88
C ASP A 99 15.79 1.25 -16.19
N ASN A 100 16.09 1.92 -17.31
CA ASN A 100 15.95 1.41 -18.67
C ASN A 100 14.52 0.88 -18.97
N LEU A 101 13.49 1.63 -18.56
CA LEU A 101 12.09 1.27 -18.77
C LEU A 101 11.80 0.92 -20.23
N ASP A 102 12.24 1.75 -21.18
CA ASP A 102 11.97 1.54 -22.62
C ASP A 102 12.54 0.20 -23.09
N GLN A 103 13.80 -0.11 -22.75
CA GLN A 103 14.43 -1.39 -23.11
C GLN A 103 13.70 -2.59 -22.49
N LYS A 104 13.21 -2.45 -21.25
CA LYS A 104 12.43 -3.51 -20.58
C LYS A 104 11.06 -3.68 -21.23
N LEU A 105 10.43 -2.61 -21.68
CA LEU A 105 9.18 -2.65 -22.43
C LEU A 105 9.38 -3.31 -23.79
N ASP A 106 10.43 -2.95 -24.51
CA ASP A 106 10.78 -3.58 -25.80
C ASP A 106 11.01 -5.08 -25.65
N LEU A 107 11.77 -5.50 -24.63
CA LEU A 107 11.99 -6.91 -24.33
C LEU A 107 10.69 -7.65 -23.96
N LEU A 108 9.83 -7.00 -23.17
CA LEU A 108 8.54 -7.57 -22.78
C LEU A 108 7.62 -7.75 -23.99
N ILE A 109 7.56 -6.76 -24.89
CA ILE A 109 6.78 -6.82 -26.13
C ILE A 109 7.33 -7.92 -27.05
N ALA A 110 8.65 -8.03 -27.18
CA ALA A 110 9.30 -9.03 -28.03
C ALA A 110 9.00 -10.48 -27.59
N HIS A 111 8.95 -10.75 -26.29
CA HIS A 111 8.69 -12.09 -25.75
C HIS A 111 7.23 -12.32 -25.34
N LEU A 112 6.34 -11.35 -25.57
CA LEU A 112 4.93 -11.44 -25.16
C LEU A 112 4.20 -12.62 -25.83
N GLY A 113 4.64 -12.98 -27.04
CA GLY A 113 4.11 -14.13 -27.78
C GLY A 113 4.40 -15.49 -27.13
N GLU A 114 5.44 -15.57 -26.29
CA GLU A 114 5.83 -16.80 -25.58
C GLU A 114 5.01 -17.03 -24.30
N PHE A 115 4.26 -16.02 -23.86
CA PHE A 115 3.48 -16.11 -22.64
C PHE A 115 2.25 -17.02 -22.85
N PRO A 116 1.84 -17.78 -21.83
CA PRO A 116 0.54 -18.44 -21.84
C PRO A 116 -0.57 -17.45 -22.16
N GLU A 117 -1.53 -17.84 -22.99
CA GLU A 117 -2.58 -16.97 -23.56
C GLU A 117 -3.19 -16.01 -22.53
N LYS A 118 -3.59 -16.52 -21.36
CA LYS A 118 -4.17 -15.72 -20.29
C LYS A 118 -3.23 -14.63 -19.76
N LEU A 119 -1.95 -14.95 -19.57
CA LEU A 119 -0.93 -14.00 -19.13
C LEU A 119 -0.61 -12.97 -20.21
N ARG A 120 -0.59 -13.41 -21.48
CA ARG A 120 -0.40 -12.53 -22.63
C ARG A 120 -1.49 -11.46 -22.70
N ILE A 121 -2.76 -11.85 -22.64
CA ILE A 121 -3.90 -10.93 -22.64
C ILE A 121 -3.85 -9.98 -21.45
N MET A 122 -3.61 -10.50 -20.23
CA MET A 122 -3.47 -9.69 -19.02
C MET A 122 -2.38 -8.62 -19.16
N SER A 123 -1.23 -9.00 -19.73
CA SER A 123 -0.09 -8.12 -19.92
C SER A 123 -0.39 -7.05 -20.98
N LEU A 124 -1.03 -7.42 -22.10
CA LEU A 124 -1.47 -6.48 -23.12
C LEU A 124 -2.46 -5.45 -22.57
N ILE A 125 -3.45 -5.87 -21.78
CA ILE A 125 -4.41 -4.95 -21.16
C ILE A 125 -3.67 -3.97 -20.25
N LEU A 126 -2.75 -4.44 -19.40
CA LEU A 126 -1.96 -3.56 -18.52
C LEU A 126 -1.11 -2.57 -19.31
N LEU A 127 -0.42 -3.02 -20.35
CA LEU A 127 0.46 -2.19 -21.19
C LEU A 127 -0.31 -1.13 -21.99
N THR A 128 -1.50 -1.49 -22.50
CA THR A 128 -2.29 -0.61 -23.38
C THR A 128 -3.20 0.35 -22.63
N THR A 129 -3.69 -0.05 -21.44
CA THR A 129 -4.68 0.74 -20.69
C THR A 129 -4.14 1.38 -19.42
N GLY A 130 -3.02 0.88 -18.87
CA GLY A 130 -2.42 1.38 -17.63
C GLY A 130 -3.29 1.22 -16.38
N ILE A 131 -4.30 0.34 -16.40
CA ILE A 131 -5.15 0.10 -15.22
C ILE A 131 -4.36 -0.53 -14.08
N LYS A 132 -4.86 -0.39 -12.85
CA LYS A 132 -4.23 -1.02 -11.69
C LYS A 132 -4.40 -2.53 -11.76
N LYS A 133 -3.40 -3.27 -11.27
CA LYS A 133 -3.43 -4.74 -11.17
C LYS A 133 -4.68 -5.26 -10.47
N ASP A 134 -5.14 -4.60 -9.40
CA ASP A 134 -6.34 -5.02 -8.67
C ASP A 134 -7.61 -4.87 -9.53
N GLN A 135 -7.67 -3.85 -10.39
CA GLN A 135 -8.78 -3.65 -11.32
C GLN A 135 -8.79 -4.70 -12.43
N LEU A 136 -7.61 -5.12 -12.92
CA LEU A 136 -7.48 -6.18 -13.92
C LEU A 136 -8.16 -7.48 -13.47
N PHE A 137 -8.02 -7.85 -12.19
CA PHE A 137 -8.63 -9.06 -11.66
C PHE A 137 -10.15 -8.97 -11.44
N LEU A 138 -10.73 -7.78 -11.52
CA LEU A 138 -12.16 -7.56 -11.41
C LEU A 138 -12.87 -7.53 -12.77
N LEU A 139 -12.12 -7.49 -13.87
CA LEU A 139 -12.67 -7.46 -15.22
C LEU A 139 -13.51 -8.71 -15.53
N ARG A 140 -14.63 -8.47 -16.19
CA ARG A 140 -15.58 -9.47 -16.68
C ARG A 140 -15.81 -9.24 -18.16
N ASN A 141 -16.27 -10.27 -18.87
CA ASN A 141 -16.62 -10.15 -20.30
C ASN A 141 -17.62 -9.01 -20.57
N ALA A 142 -18.52 -8.72 -19.61
CA ALA A 142 -19.50 -7.63 -19.71
C ALA A 142 -18.88 -6.22 -19.66
N ASP A 143 -17.62 -6.10 -19.23
CA ASP A 143 -16.90 -4.81 -19.20
C ASP A 143 -16.33 -4.44 -20.58
N PHE A 144 -16.32 -5.38 -21.53
CA PHE A 144 -15.84 -5.17 -22.89
C PHE A 144 -17.04 -4.91 -23.81
N TYR A 145 -17.01 -3.80 -24.57
CA TYR A 145 -18.10 -3.44 -25.47
C TYR A 145 -17.58 -2.72 -26.72
N TYR A 146 -18.34 -2.82 -27.81
CA TYR A 146 -18.03 -2.16 -29.07
C TYR A 146 -18.88 -0.92 -29.25
N LYS A 147 -18.26 0.22 -29.58
CA LYS A 147 -18.97 1.48 -29.79
C LYS A 147 -18.14 2.40 -30.70
N ASP A 148 -18.82 3.08 -31.62
CA ASP A 148 -18.21 4.10 -32.50
C ASP A 148 -17.00 3.52 -33.27
N GLU A 149 -17.20 2.34 -33.86
CA GLU A 149 -16.20 1.57 -34.62
C GLU A 149 -14.97 1.10 -33.81
N ASN A 150 -14.97 1.29 -32.49
CA ASN A 150 -13.84 0.95 -31.62
C ASN A 150 -14.26 0.00 -30.50
N SER A 151 -13.29 -0.81 -30.04
CA SER A 151 -13.42 -1.66 -28.87
C SER A 151 -13.13 -0.87 -27.59
N TRP A 152 -13.96 -1.03 -26.55
CA TRP A 152 -13.85 -0.31 -25.28
C TRP A 152 -13.88 -1.25 -24.07
N MET A 153 -13.16 -0.85 -23.03
CA MET A 153 -13.20 -1.48 -21.70
C MET A 153 -13.76 -0.50 -20.68
N LYS A 154 -14.75 -0.91 -19.89
CA LYS A 154 -15.13 -0.21 -18.67
C LYS A 154 -14.17 -0.58 -17.55
N VAL A 155 -13.59 0.40 -16.87
CA VAL A 155 -12.66 0.15 -15.76
C VAL A 155 -13.46 -0.15 -14.48
N PRO A 156 -13.25 -1.31 -13.82
CA PRO A 156 -13.97 -1.68 -12.61
C PRO A 156 -13.89 -0.62 -11.51
N ASP A 157 -15.00 -0.45 -10.79
CA ASP A 157 -15.21 0.54 -9.72
C ASP A 157 -15.03 2.00 -10.15
N THR A 158 -15.14 2.29 -11.45
CA THR A 158 -15.10 3.65 -11.98
C THR A 158 -16.18 3.89 -13.04
N THR A 159 -16.41 5.16 -13.37
CA THR A 159 -17.24 5.58 -14.51
C THR A 159 -16.43 5.71 -15.81
N ARG A 160 -15.13 5.38 -15.76
CA ARG A 160 -14.19 5.57 -16.89
C ARG A 160 -14.23 4.36 -17.82
N SER A 161 -14.22 4.63 -19.12
CA SER A 161 -13.93 3.65 -20.15
C SER A 161 -12.66 4.02 -20.92
N ILE A 162 -11.93 3.01 -21.40
CA ILE A 162 -10.65 3.16 -22.12
C ILE A 162 -10.76 2.38 -23.43
N PRO A 163 -10.31 2.94 -24.57
CA PRO A 163 -10.27 2.19 -25.83
C PRO A 163 -9.26 1.04 -25.72
N ILE A 164 -9.59 -0.09 -26.33
CA ILE A 164 -8.74 -1.27 -26.39
C ILE A 164 -8.33 -1.47 -27.86
N PRO A 165 -7.05 -1.75 -28.15
CA PRO A 165 -6.63 -2.10 -29.50
C PRO A 165 -7.32 -3.38 -29.98
N ASP A 166 -7.76 -3.40 -31.24
CA ASP A 166 -8.40 -4.57 -31.85
C ASP A 166 -7.47 -5.79 -31.98
N ILE A 167 -6.18 -5.63 -31.69
CA ILE A 167 -5.18 -6.69 -31.54
C ILE A 167 -5.51 -7.70 -30.43
N LEU A 168 -6.48 -7.37 -29.57
CA LEU A 168 -6.97 -8.22 -28.49
C LEU A 168 -8.19 -9.08 -28.85
N HIS A 169 -8.69 -9.00 -30.10
CA HIS A 169 -9.72 -9.89 -30.65
C HIS A 169 -9.14 -11.07 -31.44
#